data_AF-A0A956JCP1-F1
#
_entry.id   AF-A0A956JCP1-F1
#
_cell.length_a   1.000
_cell.length_b   1.000
_cell.length_c   1.000
_cell.angle_alpha   90.00
_cell.angle_beta   90.00
_cell.angle_gamma   90.00
#
_symmetry.space_group_name_H-M   'P 1'
#
loop_
_entity.id
_entity.type
_entity.pdbx_description
1 polymer ?
#
loop_
_entity_poly.entity_id
_entity_poly.type
_entity_poly.pdbx_seq_one_letter_code
_entity_poly.pdbx_strand_id
1 'polypeptide(L)'
;MTEAKPEDLIYDWNARNRRGPLFPLRDRKLSFFDETLRDGIQSPSVRDPDIEAKKEILRLTASLGIDAVDLGLPGAGPRAVADVTALIEFAEQEELGIEYACAARTHPADINAVADIADATGKAITVYAFLGSSPIRLYAESWDVGLLLQRTVEAAELCNKRGLPMTFVTEDTTRTPPPILDQLFRAAVEHGVRRLCLCDTVGHAVPDGVSDLIAFTRMLLESINATHVGIDWHGHNDRGLGVPNNLRAIRAGADRIHGTALGVGERVGNAALDQTLMNLKLIGEIDNDLHNLVPWCEAVSRACEVPIPHQYPLVGEDAFKTATGVHAAAVIKAIRKGDDELADRVYSGVPAGWFGKKQSIEIGFMSGESNVVYWLESHGHQAERGLVEHLFGIAKSTDHILTDAEIDAAIQQYRA
;
A
#
# COMPACT_ATOMS: atom_id res chain seq x y z
N MET A 1 37.61 18.40 -12.10
CA MET A 1 36.99 17.08 -11.88
C MET A 1 35.67 17.12 -12.60
N THR A 2 35.42 16.21 -13.54
CA THR A 2 34.08 16.01 -14.11
C THR A 2 33.11 15.78 -12.96
N GLU A 3 32.01 16.54 -12.92
CA GLU A 3 30.94 16.36 -11.92
C GLU A 3 30.49 14.90 -12.00
N ALA A 4 30.69 14.15 -10.91
CA ALA A 4 30.18 12.79 -10.81
C ALA A 4 28.67 12.90 -10.70
N LYS A 5 27.93 12.17 -11.53
CA LYS A 5 26.48 12.14 -11.42
C LYS A 5 26.09 11.34 -10.17
N PRO A 6 25.01 11.69 -9.44
CA PRO A 6 24.58 10.95 -8.26
C PRO A 6 24.42 9.43 -8.51
N GLU A 7 23.97 9.02 -9.70
CA GLU A 7 23.86 7.60 -10.07
C GLU A 7 25.20 6.85 -10.11
N ASP A 8 26.31 7.53 -10.41
CA ASP A 8 27.65 6.93 -10.45
C ASP A 8 28.23 6.72 -9.03
N LEU A 9 27.58 7.29 -8.00
CA LEU A 9 28.05 7.26 -6.62
C LEU A 9 27.45 6.11 -5.79
N ILE A 10 26.52 5.34 -6.36
CA ILE A 10 25.85 4.22 -5.68
C ILE A 10 26.08 2.93 -6.48
N TYR A 11 26.74 1.96 -5.86
CA TYR A 11 26.78 0.60 -6.40
C TYR A 11 25.50 -0.15 -6.00
N ASP A 12 24.58 -0.31 -6.94
CA ASP A 12 23.30 -0.99 -6.70
C ASP A 12 23.43 -2.52 -6.83
N TRP A 13 23.38 -3.21 -5.69
CA TRP A 13 23.38 -4.68 -5.64
C TRP A 13 22.15 -5.32 -6.28
N ASN A 14 21.04 -4.59 -6.41
CA ASN A 14 19.83 -5.08 -7.05
C ASN A 14 20.02 -5.24 -8.57
N ALA A 15 20.84 -4.37 -9.18
CA ALA A 15 21.09 -4.37 -10.62
C ALA A 15 22.03 -5.51 -11.08
N ARG A 16 22.93 -6.00 -10.21
CA ARG A 16 24.01 -6.94 -10.58
C ARG A 16 23.53 -8.15 -11.39
N ASN A 17 22.39 -8.73 -11.01
CA ASN A 17 21.81 -9.91 -11.65
C ASN A 17 20.41 -9.65 -12.21
N ARG A 18 19.98 -8.39 -12.33
CA ARG A 18 18.66 -8.06 -12.86
C ARG A 18 18.64 -8.38 -14.35
N ARG A 19 17.79 -9.32 -14.75
CA ARG A 19 17.67 -9.78 -16.15
C ARG A 19 16.54 -9.08 -16.92
N GLY A 20 15.85 -8.13 -16.29
CA GLY A 20 14.69 -7.44 -16.85
C GLY A 20 13.83 -6.76 -15.78
N PRO A 21 12.60 -6.35 -16.15
CA PRO A 21 11.61 -5.88 -15.18
C PRO A 21 11.31 -6.93 -14.12
N LEU A 22 10.84 -6.50 -12.95
CA LEU A 22 10.37 -7.36 -11.88
C LEU A 22 9.13 -8.14 -12.34
N PHE A 23 8.18 -7.46 -12.99
CA PHE A 23 7.00 -8.06 -13.57
C PHE A 23 7.35 -8.77 -14.89
N PRO A 24 7.16 -10.10 -14.99
CA PRO A 24 7.69 -10.86 -16.13
C PRO A 24 6.81 -10.82 -17.39
N LEU A 25 5.56 -10.38 -17.29
CA LEU A 25 4.56 -10.51 -18.36
C LEU A 25 4.50 -9.25 -19.23
N ARG A 26 5.22 -9.24 -20.35
CA ARG A 26 5.39 -8.06 -21.22
C ARG A 26 4.11 -7.58 -21.92
N ASP A 27 3.18 -8.49 -22.20
CA ASP A 27 1.93 -8.19 -22.90
C ASP A 27 0.77 -7.86 -21.95
N ARG A 28 1.05 -7.75 -20.65
CA ARG A 28 0.08 -7.45 -19.61
C ARG A 28 0.51 -6.22 -18.83
N LYS A 29 -0.45 -5.52 -18.25
CA LYS A 29 -0.20 -4.38 -17.35
C LYS A 29 -0.28 -4.88 -15.91
N LEU A 30 0.75 -4.60 -15.11
CA LEU A 30 0.65 -4.71 -13.66
C LEU A 30 -0.34 -3.65 -13.16
N SER A 31 -1.33 -4.07 -12.38
CA SER A 31 -2.34 -3.18 -11.82
C SER A 31 -2.39 -3.22 -10.30
N PHE A 32 -2.99 -2.20 -9.69
CA PHE A 32 -3.14 -2.08 -8.24
C PHE A 32 -4.60 -2.01 -7.85
N PHE A 33 -4.90 -2.53 -6.68
CA PHE A 33 -6.24 -2.60 -6.14
C PHE A 33 -6.24 -2.13 -4.68
N ASP A 34 -6.91 -1.03 -4.41
CA ASP A 34 -7.01 -0.46 -3.06
C ASP A 34 -8.18 -1.07 -2.30
N GLU A 35 -7.86 -1.65 -1.14
CA GLU A 35 -8.79 -2.28 -0.21
C GLU A 35 -9.10 -1.37 0.99
N THR A 36 -8.59 -0.12 1.01
CA THR A 36 -8.64 0.75 2.18
C THR A 36 -10.06 1.02 2.67
N LEU A 37 -11.01 1.22 1.75
CA LEU A 37 -12.41 1.51 2.08
C LEU A 37 -13.26 0.26 2.37
N ARG A 38 -12.70 -0.95 2.22
CA ARG A 38 -13.36 -2.22 2.55
C ARG A 38 -12.60 -2.99 3.62
N ASP A 39 -11.52 -3.69 3.28
CA ASP A 39 -10.73 -4.47 4.25
C ASP A 39 -10.09 -3.55 5.31
N GLY A 40 -9.62 -2.38 4.87
CA GLY A 40 -8.93 -1.41 5.71
C GLY A 40 -9.74 -0.93 6.92
N ILE A 41 -11.06 -0.87 6.78
CA ILE A 41 -11.99 -0.41 7.83
C ILE A 41 -12.58 -1.52 8.69
N GLN A 42 -12.17 -2.78 8.49
CA GLN A 42 -12.68 -3.93 9.29
C GLN A 42 -11.98 -4.08 10.64
N SER A 43 -10.82 -3.43 10.84
CA SER A 43 -10.12 -3.47 12.12
C SER A 43 -11.01 -2.94 13.26
N PRO A 44 -11.08 -3.64 14.41
CA PRO A 44 -11.83 -3.15 15.58
C PRO A 44 -11.36 -1.80 16.12
N SER A 45 -10.14 -1.38 15.79
CA SER A 45 -9.56 -0.10 16.21
C SER A 45 -9.77 1.02 15.19
N VAL A 46 -10.30 0.72 14.01
CA VAL A 46 -10.57 1.72 12.97
C VAL A 46 -11.95 2.33 13.18
N ARG A 47 -12.02 3.65 13.03
CA ARG A 47 -13.29 4.33 12.85
C ARG A 47 -13.70 4.30 11.39
N ASP A 48 -14.92 3.84 11.10
CA ASP A 48 -15.50 3.90 9.76
C ASP A 48 -15.64 5.38 9.33
N PRO A 49 -14.95 5.81 8.26
CA PRO A 49 -14.97 7.20 7.83
C PRO A 49 -16.38 7.68 7.46
N ASP A 50 -16.61 8.99 7.57
CA ASP A 50 -17.79 9.59 6.94
C ASP A 50 -17.63 9.65 5.41
N ILE A 51 -18.73 9.92 4.71
CA ILE A 51 -18.74 9.88 3.24
C ILE A 51 -17.80 10.92 2.60
N GLU A 52 -17.59 12.08 3.22
CA GLU A 52 -16.70 13.11 2.67
C GLU A 52 -15.24 12.71 2.82
N ALA A 53 -14.86 12.10 3.95
CA ALA A 53 -13.56 11.49 4.13
C ALA A 53 -13.32 10.33 3.15
N LYS A 54 -14.33 9.49 2.89
CA LYS A 54 -14.22 8.41 1.86
C LYS A 54 -13.98 8.99 0.46
N LYS A 55 -14.65 10.09 0.10
CA LYS A 55 -14.43 10.81 -1.17
C LYS A 55 -13.04 11.42 -1.28
N GLU A 56 -12.53 12.04 -0.21
CA GLU A 56 -11.16 12.56 -0.15
C GLU A 56 -10.14 11.44 -0.39
N ILE A 57 -10.29 10.32 0.33
CA ILE A 57 -9.44 9.13 0.16
C ILE A 57 -9.52 8.63 -1.27
N LEU A 58 -10.72 8.50 -1.85
CA LEU A 58 -10.90 7.97 -3.20
C LEU A 58 -10.23 8.86 -4.27
N ARG A 59 -10.33 10.18 -4.14
CA ARG A 59 -9.63 11.12 -5.03
C ARG A 59 -8.11 10.96 -4.95
N LEU A 60 -7.58 10.83 -3.73
CA LEU A 60 -6.15 10.63 -3.50
C LEU A 60 -5.69 9.26 -4.05
N THR A 61 -6.44 8.19 -3.83
CA THR A 61 -6.22 6.86 -4.40
C THR A 61 -6.10 6.93 -5.93
N ALA A 62 -7.05 7.59 -6.60
CA ALA A 62 -7.04 7.75 -8.05
C ALA A 62 -5.81 8.54 -8.55
N SER A 63 -5.41 9.59 -7.82
CA SER A 63 -4.26 10.43 -8.20
C SER A 63 -2.91 9.68 -8.19
N LEU A 64 -2.83 8.54 -7.50
CA LEU A 64 -1.64 7.68 -7.43
C LEU A 64 -1.56 6.69 -8.60
N GLY A 65 -2.54 6.70 -9.51
CA GLY A 65 -2.66 5.74 -10.60
C GLY A 65 -2.97 4.32 -10.13
N ILE A 66 -3.68 4.18 -9.00
CA ILE A 66 -4.25 2.91 -8.56
C ILE A 66 -5.45 2.58 -9.45
N ASP A 67 -5.45 1.40 -10.08
CA ASP A 67 -6.38 1.08 -11.17
C ASP A 67 -7.80 0.75 -10.69
N ALA A 68 -7.95 0.18 -9.50
CA ALA A 68 -9.21 -0.36 -9.01
C ALA A 68 -9.35 -0.16 -7.49
N VAL A 69 -10.59 -0.03 -7.01
CA VAL A 69 -10.88 0.20 -5.58
C VAL A 69 -12.07 -0.66 -5.14
N ASP A 70 -11.92 -1.37 -4.01
CA ASP A 70 -13.07 -1.96 -3.31
C ASP A 70 -13.80 -0.87 -2.54
N LEU A 71 -14.98 -0.51 -3.03
CA LEU A 71 -15.81 0.54 -2.45
C LEU A 71 -16.57 0.05 -1.20
N GLY A 72 -16.61 -1.26 -0.95
CA GLY A 72 -17.22 -1.82 0.25
C GLY A 72 -17.96 -3.14 0.01
N LEU A 73 -18.75 -3.53 1.01
CA LEU A 73 -19.58 -4.74 1.01
C LEU A 73 -21.07 -4.32 1.06
N PRO A 74 -21.74 -4.08 -0.09
CA PRO A 74 -23.16 -3.69 -0.12
C PRO A 74 -24.09 -4.63 0.65
N GLY A 75 -23.76 -5.93 0.68
CA GLY A 75 -24.49 -6.94 1.46
C GLY A 75 -24.50 -6.72 2.98
N ALA A 76 -23.67 -5.82 3.51
CA ALA A 76 -23.65 -5.48 4.94
C ALA A 76 -24.86 -4.65 5.37
N GLY A 77 -25.53 -3.96 4.44
CA GLY A 77 -26.80 -3.28 4.70
C GLY A 77 -26.95 -1.91 4.02
N PRO A 78 -28.05 -1.19 4.31
CA PRO A 78 -28.44 0.01 3.57
C PRO A 78 -27.40 1.15 3.60
N ARG A 79 -26.64 1.27 4.70
CA ARG A 79 -25.57 2.26 4.79
C ARG A 79 -24.46 1.97 3.78
N ALA A 80 -24.02 0.72 3.67
CA ALA A 80 -22.98 0.34 2.70
C ALA A 80 -23.44 0.57 1.26
N VAL A 81 -24.71 0.26 0.96
CA VAL A 81 -25.31 0.57 -0.35
C VAL A 81 -25.27 2.07 -0.65
N ALA A 82 -25.67 2.91 0.33
CA ALA A 82 -25.66 4.37 0.18
C ALA A 82 -24.25 4.93 -0.02
N ASP A 83 -23.29 4.47 0.79
CA ASP A 83 -21.89 4.90 0.69
C ASP A 83 -21.28 4.53 -0.67
N VAL A 84 -21.43 3.27 -1.12
CA VAL A 84 -20.91 2.82 -2.44
C VAL A 84 -21.54 3.62 -3.57
N THR A 85 -22.87 3.82 -3.53
CA THR A 85 -23.57 4.62 -4.55
C THR A 85 -23.02 6.04 -4.61
N ALA A 86 -22.87 6.70 -3.46
CA ALA A 86 -22.34 8.07 -3.39
C ALA A 86 -20.87 8.16 -3.84
N LEU A 87 -20.07 7.13 -3.59
CA LEU A 87 -18.67 7.08 -4.04
C LEU A 87 -18.56 6.92 -5.56
N ILE A 88 -19.40 6.08 -6.18
CA ILE A 88 -19.45 5.94 -7.64
C ILE A 88 -19.89 7.26 -8.28
N GLU A 89 -20.98 7.87 -7.79
CA GLU A 89 -21.48 9.15 -8.32
C GLU A 89 -20.41 10.24 -8.24
N PHE A 90 -19.69 10.31 -7.11
CA PHE A 90 -18.59 11.24 -6.93
C PHE A 90 -17.42 10.96 -7.89
N ALA A 91 -17.01 9.70 -8.02
CA ALA A 91 -15.90 9.32 -8.88
C ALA A 91 -16.18 9.64 -10.36
N GLU A 92 -17.44 9.51 -10.79
CA GLU A 92 -17.88 9.91 -12.13
C GLU A 92 -17.92 11.42 -12.32
N GLN A 93 -18.37 12.17 -11.30
CA GLN A 93 -18.38 13.64 -11.35
C GLN A 93 -16.97 14.24 -11.44
N GLU A 94 -16.01 13.61 -10.78
CA GLU A 94 -14.60 14.05 -10.76
C GLU A 94 -13.75 13.38 -11.85
N GLU A 95 -14.36 12.52 -12.69
CA GLU A 95 -13.70 11.78 -13.77
C GLU A 95 -12.45 10.99 -13.29
N LEU A 96 -12.54 10.34 -12.12
CA LEU A 96 -11.39 9.70 -11.48
C LEU A 96 -10.79 8.53 -12.27
N GLY A 97 -11.54 7.92 -13.20
CA GLY A 97 -11.02 6.91 -14.12
C GLY A 97 -10.62 5.57 -13.48
N ILE A 98 -11.19 5.22 -12.33
CA ILE A 98 -10.91 3.98 -11.59
C ILE A 98 -11.93 2.87 -11.91
N GLU A 99 -11.51 1.61 -11.79
CA GLU A 99 -12.43 0.46 -11.81
C GLU A 99 -13.14 0.32 -10.46
N TYR A 100 -14.47 0.28 -10.48
CA TYR A 100 -15.28 0.05 -9.28
C TYR A 100 -15.37 -1.44 -8.97
N ALA A 101 -15.08 -1.80 -7.73
CA ALA A 101 -15.30 -3.13 -7.21
C ALA A 101 -16.07 -3.10 -5.89
N CYS A 102 -16.73 -4.22 -5.60
CA CYS A 102 -17.35 -4.47 -4.29
C CYS A 102 -17.11 -5.91 -3.88
N ALA A 103 -16.75 -6.11 -2.62
CA ALA A 103 -16.81 -7.42 -1.99
C ALA A 103 -18.25 -7.95 -1.96
N ALA A 104 -18.42 -9.25 -2.14
CA ALA A 104 -19.67 -9.96 -1.91
C ALA A 104 -19.38 -11.38 -1.46
N ARG A 105 -20.14 -11.91 -0.50
CA ARG A 105 -20.13 -13.36 -0.28
C ARG A 105 -20.64 -14.04 -1.55
N THR A 106 -20.26 -15.30 -1.79
CA THR A 106 -20.91 -16.17 -2.80
C THR A 106 -22.34 -16.51 -2.37
N HIS A 107 -23.21 -15.50 -2.29
CA HIS A 107 -24.56 -15.56 -1.78
C HIS A 107 -25.45 -14.58 -2.57
N PRO A 108 -26.67 -14.97 -2.99
CA PRO A 108 -27.50 -14.14 -3.86
C PRO A 108 -27.83 -12.75 -3.31
N ALA A 109 -28.03 -12.62 -1.99
CA ALA A 109 -28.38 -11.34 -1.38
C ALA A 109 -27.27 -10.28 -1.57
N ASP A 110 -26.00 -10.68 -1.40
CA ASP A 110 -24.86 -9.78 -1.51
C ASP A 110 -24.63 -9.37 -2.97
N ILE A 111 -24.67 -10.34 -3.90
CA ILE A 111 -24.48 -10.08 -5.33
C ILE A 111 -25.61 -9.21 -5.89
N ASN A 112 -26.86 -9.46 -5.48
CA ASN A 112 -27.99 -8.62 -5.91
C ASN A 112 -27.86 -7.18 -5.37
N ALA A 113 -27.33 -6.97 -4.17
CA ALA A 113 -27.10 -5.62 -3.66
C ALA A 113 -26.08 -4.85 -4.52
N VAL A 114 -25.01 -5.50 -4.99
CA VAL A 114 -24.07 -4.89 -5.95
C VAL A 114 -24.76 -4.60 -7.28
N ALA A 115 -25.56 -5.54 -7.78
CA ALA A 115 -26.28 -5.39 -9.04
C ALA A 115 -27.28 -4.23 -9.00
N ASP A 116 -27.99 -4.05 -7.89
CA ASP A 116 -28.97 -2.97 -7.74
C ASP A 116 -28.28 -1.59 -7.74
N ILE A 117 -27.06 -1.48 -7.21
CA ILE A 117 -26.22 -0.26 -7.31
C ILE A 117 -25.77 -0.05 -8.76
N ALA A 118 -25.32 -1.09 -9.45
CA ALA A 118 -24.93 -1.01 -10.85
C ALA A 118 -26.10 -0.55 -11.73
N ASP A 119 -27.30 -1.08 -11.48
CA ASP A 119 -28.54 -0.70 -12.17
C ASP A 119 -28.91 0.78 -11.89
N ALA A 120 -28.77 1.24 -10.64
CA ALA A 120 -29.08 2.61 -10.24
C ALA A 120 -28.10 3.65 -10.78
N THR A 121 -26.81 3.33 -10.79
CA THR A 121 -25.73 4.24 -11.24
C THR A 121 -25.47 4.15 -12.74
N GLY A 122 -25.89 3.06 -13.39
CA GLY A 122 -25.56 2.74 -14.77
C GLY A 122 -24.08 2.42 -14.99
N LYS A 123 -23.35 2.05 -13.93
CA LYS A 123 -21.91 1.75 -13.96
C LYS A 123 -21.64 0.28 -13.74
N ALA A 124 -20.65 -0.24 -14.45
CA ALA A 124 -20.18 -1.61 -14.25
C ALA A 124 -19.41 -1.69 -12.93
N ILE A 125 -19.76 -2.66 -12.09
CA ILE A 125 -19.09 -2.93 -10.81
C ILE A 125 -18.57 -4.37 -10.83
N THR A 126 -17.28 -4.55 -10.60
CA THR A 126 -16.68 -5.88 -10.48
C THR A 126 -17.00 -6.48 -9.11
N VAL A 127 -17.68 -7.63 -9.11
CA VAL A 127 -17.96 -8.38 -7.89
C VAL A 127 -16.73 -9.18 -7.49
N TYR A 128 -16.15 -8.86 -6.34
CA TYR A 128 -15.14 -9.68 -5.68
C TYR A 128 -15.84 -10.69 -4.79
N ALA A 129 -16.22 -11.82 -5.40
CA ALA A 129 -17.03 -12.86 -4.77
C ALA A 129 -16.15 -13.81 -3.95
N PHE A 130 -16.25 -13.74 -2.61
CA PHE A 130 -15.37 -14.46 -1.71
C PHE A 130 -15.98 -15.70 -1.06
N LEU A 131 -15.12 -16.72 -0.88
CA LEU A 131 -15.46 -18.01 -0.29
C LEU A 131 -14.24 -18.62 0.43
N GLY A 132 -14.42 -18.97 1.71
CA GLY A 132 -13.49 -19.79 2.49
C GLY A 132 -13.20 -21.14 1.86
N SER A 133 -11.93 -21.40 1.56
CA SER A 133 -11.51 -22.58 0.78
C SER A 133 -10.65 -23.60 1.54
N SER A 134 -10.06 -23.20 2.67
CA SER A 134 -9.08 -24.02 3.37
C SER A 134 -9.70 -25.15 4.19
N PRO A 135 -9.01 -26.30 4.33
CA PRO A 135 -9.51 -27.42 5.14
C PRO A 135 -9.85 -27.04 6.58
N ILE A 136 -9.12 -26.09 7.19
CA ILE A 136 -9.42 -25.59 8.53
C ILE A 136 -10.76 -24.83 8.56
N ARG A 137 -11.08 -24.06 7.52
CA ARG A 137 -12.38 -23.39 7.40
C ARG A 137 -13.50 -24.38 7.13
N LEU A 138 -13.31 -25.34 6.23
CA LEU A 138 -14.28 -26.41 5.95
C LEU A 138 -14.63 -27.18 7.22
N TYR A 139 -13.62 -27.54 8.03
CA TYR A 139 -13.84 -28.22 9.30
C TYR A 139 -14.65 -27.39 10.29
N ALA A 140 -14.31 -26.10 10.45
CA ALA A 140 -15.00 -25.21 11.39
C ALA A 140 -16.48 -24.99 11.03
N GLU A 141 -16.78 -24.90 9.74
CA GLU A 141 -18.13 -24.63 9.22
C GLU A 141 -18.93 -25.90 8.91
N SER A 142 -18.33 -27.08 9.06
CA SER A 142 -18.89 -28.36 8.59
C SER A 142 -19.29 -28.33 7.10
N TRP A 143 -18.43 -27.72 6.26
CA TRP A 143 -18.60 -27.68 4.81
C TRP A 143 -17.80 -28.79 4.12
N ASP A 144 -18.24 -29.15 2.92
CA ASP A 144 -17.50 -30.02 2.00
C ASP A 144 -17.18 -29.31 0.67
N VAL A 145 -16.30 -29.91 -0.13
CA VAL A 145 -15.87 -29.35 -1.43
C VAL A 145 -17.04 -29.24 -2.41
N GLY A 146 -18.05 -30.12 -2.31
CA GLY A 146 -19.24 -30.08 -3.16
C GLY A 146 -20.06 -28.81 -2.94
N LEU A 147 -20.26 -28.43 -1.67
CA LEU A 147 -20.92 -27.17 -1.31
C LEU A 147 -20.14 -25.95 -1.82
N LEU A 148 -18.81 -25.96 -1.73
CA LEU A 148 -17.99 -24.86 -2.24
C LEU A 148 -18.11 -24.72 -3.76
N LEU A 149 -18.07 -25.84 -4.50
CA LEU A 149 -18.29 -25.86 -5.94
C LEU A 149 -19.67 -25.33 -6.32
N GLN A 150 -20.71 -25.79 -5.63
CA GLN A 150 -22.07 -25.32 -5.83
C GLN A 150 -22.17 -23.79 -5.66
N ARG A 151 -21.65 -23.25 -4.55
CA ARG A 151 -21.67 -21.80 -4.29
C ARG A 151 -20.87 -20.99 -5.30
N THR A 152 -19.74 -21.54 -5.76
CA THR A 152 -18.90 -20.92 -6.79
C THR A 152 -19.67 -20.78 -8.10
N VAL A 153 -20.32 -21.85 -8.55
CA VAL A 153 -21.12 -21.88 -9.79
C VAL A 153 -22.34 -20.96 -9.67
N GLU A 154 -23.11 -21.07 -8.59
CA GLU A 154 -24.31 -20.25 -8.37
C GLU A 154 -23.99 -18.75 -8.35
N ALA A 155 -22.87 -18.36 -7.72
CA ALA A 155 -22.43 -16.97 -7.69
C ALA A 155 -22.03 -16.47 -9.09
N ALA A 156 -21.28 -17.26 -9.86
CA ALA A 156 -20.86 -16.90 -11.21
C ALA A 156 -22.04 -16.81 -12.19
N GLU A 157 -22.97 -17.76 -12.13
CA GLU A 157 -24.21 -17.72 -12.92
C GLU A 157 -25.05 -16.51 -12.58
N LEU A 158 -25.16 -16.13 -11.31
CA LEU A 158 -25.90 -14.94 -10.90
C LEU A 158 -25.22 -13.66 -11.39
N CYS A 159 -23.89 -13.54 -11.28
CA CYS A 159 -23.15 -12.39 -11.82
C CYS A 159 -23.38 -12.26 -13.33
N ASN A 160 -23.25 -13.36 -14.09
CA ASN A 160 -23.52 -13.38 -15.53
C ASN A 160 -24.96 -12.97 -15.86
N LYS A 161 -25.95 -13.48 -15.11
CA LYS A 161 -27.36 -13.13 -15.29
C LYS A 161 -27.63 -11.65 -15.01
N ARG A 162 -26.94 -11.05 -14.04
CA ARG A 162 -27.04 -9.61 -13.71
C ARG A 162 -26.10 -8.72 -14.54
N GLY A 163 -25.32 -9.30 -15.47
CA GLY A 163 -24.38 -8.54 -16.30
C GLY A 163 -23.17 -7.98 -15.54
N LEU A 164 -22.82 -8.57 -14.40
CA LEU A 164 -21.72 -8.13 -13.56
C LEU A 164 -20.44 -8.92 -13.86
N PRO A 165 -19.29 -8.26 -14.05
CA PRO A 165 -18.00 -8.94 -14.06
C PRO A 165 -17.69 -9.51 -12.67
N MET A 166 -17.11 -10.71 -12.63
CA MET A 166 -16.78 -11.39 -11.37
C MET A 166 -15.28 -11.68 -11.28
N THR A 167 -14.71 -11.38 -10.11
CA THR A 167 -13.45 -11.94 -9.62
C THR A 167 -13.78 -12.98 -8.57
N PHE A 168 -13.27 -14.21 -8.72
CA PHE A 168 -13.45 -15.26 -7.72
C PHE A 168 -12.33 -15.18 -6.68
N VAL A 169 -12.71 -14.95 -5.42
CA VAL A 169 -11.80 -14.78 -4.30
C VAL A 169 -11.85 -16.02 -3.43
N THR A 170 -10.71 -16.68 -3.26
CA THR A 170 -10.62 -17.81 -2.31
C THR A 170 -10.02 -17.32 -1.01
N GLU A 171 -10.80 -17.23 0.05
CA GLU A 171 -10.21 -16.92 1.35
C GLU A 171 -9.35 -18.11 1.81
N ASP A 172 -8.22 -17.77 2.42
CA ASP A 172 -7.22 -18.69 2.94
C ASP A 172 -6.62 -19.62 1.85
N THR A 173 -6.41 -19.07 0.63
CA THR A 173 -5.80 -19.79 -0.50
C THR A 173 -4.46 -20.40 -0.12
N THR A 174 -3.63 -19.66 0.62
CA THR A 174 -2.27 -20.06 0.99
C THR A 174 -2.20 -21.31 1.87
N ARG A 175 -3.33 -21.72 2.48
CA ARG A 175 -3.46 -22.95 3.27
C ARG A 175 -4.45 -23.94 2.66
N THR A 176 -4.83 -23.73 1.40
CA THR A 176 -5.73 -24.62 0.67
C THR A 176 -4.93 -25.55 -0.25
N PRO A 177 -5.15 -26.87 -0.19
CA PRO A 177 -4.35 -27.81 -0.97
C PRO A 177 -4.70 -27.74 -2.47
N PRO A 178 -3.73 -27.97 -3.37
CA PRO A 178 -3.92 -27.87 -4.82
C PRO A 178 -5.13 -28.63 -5.39
N PRO A 179 -5.50 -29.84 -4.93
CA PRO A 179 -6.68 -30.53 -5.45
C PRO A 179 -8.02 -29.82 -5.19
N ILE A 180 -8.13 -29.03 -4.12
CA ILE A 180 -9.33 -28.22 -3.85
C ILE A 180 -9.30 -26.96 -4.73
N LEU A 181 -8.16 -26.27 -4.78
CA LEU A 181 -7.99 -25.08 -5.61
C LEU A 181 -8.22 -25.39 -7.10
N ASP A 182 -7.71 -26.51 -7.60
CA ASP A 182 -7.87 -26.90 -9.01
C ASP A 182 -9.36 -27.04 -9.39
N GLN A 183 -10.15 -27.72 -8.55
CA GLN A 183 -11.58 -27.88 -8.76
C GLN A 183 -12.32 -26.53 -8.75
N LEU A 184 -12.05 -25.69 -7.74
CA LEU A 184 -12.73 -24.39 -7.60
C LEU A 184 -12.36 -23.42 -8.72
N PHE A 185 -11.08 -23.34 -9.10
CA PHE A 185 -10.61 -22.45 -10.15
C PHE A 185 -11.12 -22.87 -11.52
N ARG A 186 -11.14 -24.18 -11.84
CA ARG A 186 -11.74 -24.66 -13.09
C ARG A 186 -13.22 -24.31 -13.16
N ALA A 187 -13.98 -24.59 -12.10
CA ALA A 187 -15.40 -24.24 -12.04
C ALA A 187 -15.64 -22.73 -12.21
N ALA A 188 -14.85 -21.90 -11.53
CA ALA A 188 -14.95 -20.44 -11.67
C ALA A 188 -14.65 -20.00 -13.13
N VAL A 189 -13.56 -20.49 -13.73
CA VAL A 189 -13.16 -20.14 -15.10
C VAL A 189 -14.18 -20.62 -16.13
N GLU A 190 -14.71 -21.84 -16.01
CA GLU A 190 -15.74 -22.37 -16.90
C GLU A 190 -17.02 -21.51 -16.88
N HIS A 191 -17.30 -20.83 -15.77
CA HIS A 191 -18.41 -19.91 -15.62
C HIS A 191 -18.05 -18.43 -15.84
N GLY A 192 -16.89 -18.15 -16.45
CA GLY A 192 -16.58 -16.85 -17.04
C GLY A 192 -16.04 -15.78 -16.08
N VAL A 193 -15.40 -16.16 -14.97
CA VAL A 193 -14.73 -15.18 -14.10
C VAL A 193 -13.62 -14.46 -14.85
N ARG A 194 -13.45 -13.17 -14.57
CA ARG A 194 -12.38 -12.36 -15.18
C ARG A 194 -11.03 -12.58 -14.50
N ARG A 195 -11.06 -12.86 -13.20
CA ARG A 195 -9.86 -12.92 -12.36
C ARG A 195 -10.02 -13.94 -11.24
N LEU A 196 -8.90 -14.52 -10.80
CA LEU A 196 -8.78 -15.32 -9.58
C LEU A 196 -7.97 -14.53 -8.56
N CYS A 197 -8.55 -14.27 -7.38
CA CYS A 197 -7.84 -13.63 -6.28
C CYS A 197 -7.35 -14.67 -5.27
N LEU A 198 -6.04 -14.71 -5.11
CA LEU A 198 -5.33 -15.58 -4.20
C LEU A 198 -5.03 -14.79 -2.92
N CYS A 199 -5.54 -15.28 -1.80
CA CYS A 199 -5.47 -14.59 -0.52
C CYS A 199 -4.53 -15.29 0.47
N ASP A 200 -3.59 -14.54 1.02
CA ASP A 200 -2.88 -14.88 2.26
C ASP A 200 -3.62 -14.30 3.46
N THR A 201 -4.85 -14.79 3.69
CA THR A 201 -5.82 -14.24 4.65
C THR A 201 -5.29 -14.09 6.06
N VAL A 202 -4.32 -14.91 6.46
CA VAL A 202 -3.73 -14.91 7.82
C VAL A 202 -2.24 -14.59 7.82
N GLY A 203 -1.71 -13.99 6.74
CA GLY A 203 -0.29 -13.64 6.61
C GLY A 203 0.63 -14.84 6.84
N HIS A 204 0.24 -16.04 6.39
CA HIS A 204 0.95 -17.29 6.60
C HIS A 204 2.13 -17.46 5.65
N ALA A 205 1.95 -17.05 4.39
CA ALA A 205 2.87 -17.37 3.32
C ALA A 205 4.23 -16.71 3.51
N VAL A 206 5.27 -17.44 3.14
CA VAL A 206 6.62 -16.90 2.92
C VAL A 206 6.83 -16.71 1.41
N PRO A 207 7.82 -15.89 0.99
CA PRO A 207 8.00 -15.57 -0.43
C PRO A 207 8.05 -16.76 -1.39
N ASP A 208 8.65 -17.89 -0.99
CA ASP A 208 8.67 -19.07 -1.86
C ASP A 208 7.29 -19.71 -2.01
N GLY A 209 6.50 -19.78 -0.95
CA GLY A 209 5.11 -20.25 -1.01
C GLY A 209 4.23 -19.36 -1.90
N VAL A 210 4.46 -18.04 -1.90
CA VAL A 210 3.79 -17.11 -2.82
C VAL A 210 4.12 -17.46 -4.27
N SER A 211 5.39 -17.74 -4.57
CA SER A 211 5.81 -18.09 -5.93
C SER A 211 5.23 -19.42 -6.39
N ASP A 212 5.26 -20.42 -5.52
CA ASP A 212 4.72 -21.75 -5.82
C ASP A 212 3.22 -21.68 -6.10
N LEU A 213 2.48 -20.91 -5.30
CA LEU A 213 1.04 -20.74 -5.48
C LEU A 213 0.69 -19.97 -6.77
N ILE A 214 1.39 -18.86 -7.06
CA ILE A 214 1.17 -18.12 -8.31
C ILE A 214 1.55 -18.97 -9.53
N ALA A 215 2.67 -19.70 -9.48
CA ALA A 215 3.09 -20.59 -10.54
C ALA A 215 2.10 -21.75 -10.77
N PHE A 216 1.59 -22.36 -9.70
CA PHE A 216 0.53 -23.36 -9.77
C PHE A 216 -0.70 -22.81 -10.49
N THR A 217 -1.20 -21.63 -10.08
CA THR A 217 -2.39 -21.02 -10.68
C THR A 217 -2.15 -20.67 -12.16
N ARG A 218 -0.96 -20.18 -12.52
CA ARG A 218 -0.60 -19.90 -13.92
C ARG A 218 -0.59 -21.16 -14.77
N MET A 219 0.08 -22.22 -14.31
CA MET A 219 0.11 -23.51 -15.01
C MET A 219 -1.29 -24.10 -15.16
N LEU A 220 -2.14 -23.96 -14.14
CA LEU A 220 -3.54 -24.38 -14.22
C LEU A 220 -4.28 -23.64 -15.34
N LEU A 221 -4.21 -22.31 -15.37
CA LEU A 221 -4.88 -21.49 -16.40
C LEU A 221 -4.37 -21.82 -17.80
N GLU A 222 -3.06 -22.06 -17.97
CA GLU A 222 -2.48 -22.52 -19.23
C GLU A 222 -3.03 -23.89 -19.65
N SER A 223 -3.15 -24.83 -18.71
CA SER A 223 -3.65 -26.20 -19.00
C SER A 223 -5.09 -26.24 -19.53
N ILE A 224 -5.87 -25.20 -19.27
CA ILE A 224 -7.27 -25.04 -19.73
C ILE A 224 -7.44 -23.93 -20.78
N ASN A 225 -6.35 -23.42 -21.35
CA ASN A 225 -6.36 -22.32 -22.32
C ASN A 225 -7.08 -21.04 -21.83
N ALA A 226 -7.00 -20.76 -20.51
CA ALA A 226 -7.63 -19.61 -19.87
C ALA A 226 -6.63 -18.53 -19.46
N THR A 227 -5.55 -18.33 -20.22
CA THR A 227 -4.51 -17.32 -19.94
C THR A 227 -5.01 -15.87 -19.99
N HIS A 228 -6.23 -15.65 -20.51
CA HIS A 228 -6.91 -14.36 -20.45
C HIS A 228 -7.37 -13.99 -19.02
N VAL A 229 -7.58 -14.97 -18.13
CA VAL A 229 -7.98 -14.76 -16.73
C VAL A 229 -6.84 -14.10 -15.94
N GLY A 230 -7.18 -13.04 -15.21
CA GLY A 230 -6.26 -12.32 -14.33
C GLY A 230 -5.92 -13.11 -13.05
N ILE A 231 -4.72 -12.91 -12.51
CA ILE A 231 -4.38 -13.36 -11.15
C ILE A 231 -4.17 -12.15 -10.26
N ASP A 232 -4.93 -12.10 -9.17
CA ASP A 232 -4.79 -11.11 -8.11
C ASP A 232 -4.10 -11.75 -6.92
N TRP A 233 -3.33 -10.93 -6.20
CA TRP A 233 -2.71 -11.30 -4.93
C TRP A 233 -3.15 -10.35 -3.83
N HIS A 234 -3.71 -10.92 -2.76
CA HIS A 234 -4.14 -10.21 -1.54
C HIS A 234 -3.44 -10.78 -0.32
N GLY A 235 -2.47 -10.02 0.23
CA GLY A 235 -1.67 -10.47 1.36
C GLY A 235 -1.98 -9.72 2.65
N HIS A 236 -2.02 -10.43 3.78
CA HIS A 236 -2.01 -9.84 5.13
C HIS A 236 -0.61 -9.79 5.74
N ASN A 237 -0.48 -9.08 6.87
CA ASN A 237 0.80 -8.75 7.47
C ASN A 237 1.09 -9.42 8.83
N ASP A 238 0.38 -10.51 9.18
CA ASP A 238 0.53 -11.24 10.46
C ASP A 238 1.97 -11.63 10.82
N ARG A 239 2.84 -11.82 9.81
CA ARG A 239 4.26 -12.17 9.99
C ARG A 239 5.24 -11.07 9.56
N GLY A 240 4.75 -9.87 9.27
CA GLY A 240 5.57 -8.77 8.72
C GLY A 240 6.05 -9.01 7.28
N LEU A 241 5.37 -9.89 6.53
CA LEU A 241 5.76 -10.29 5.18
C LEU A 241 4.86 -9.71 4.08
N GLY A 242 3.93 -8.80 4.40
CA GLY A 242 2.98 -8.26 3.42
C GLY A 242 3.65 -7.64 2.18
N VAL A 243 4.48 -6.60 2.36
CA VAL A 243 5.20 -5.95 1.26
C VAL A 243 6.19 -6.89 0.55
N PRO A 244 7.03 -7.68 1.25
CA PRO A 244 7.87 -8.70 0.60
C PRO A 244 7.09 -9.68 -0.28
N ASN A 245 5.93 -10.15 0.20
CA ASN A 245 5.06 -11.07 -0.54
C ASN A 245 4.40 -10.39 -1.74
N ASN A 246 4.02 -9.12 -1.66
CA ASN A 246 3.54 -8.35 -2.81
C ASN A 246 4.60 -8.29 -3.93
N LEU A 247 5.84 -7.90 -3.59
CA LEU A 247 6.94 -7.86 -4.57
C LEU A 247 7.23 -9.24 -5.17
N ARG A 248 7.10 -10.30 -4.36
CA ARG A 248 7.29 -11.67 -4.80
C ARG A 248 6.16 -12.16 -5.71
N ALA A 249 4.91 -11.80 -5.43
CA ALA A 249 3.76 -12.10 -6.26
C ALA A 249 3.89 -11.44 -7.64
N ILE A 250 4.30 -10.16 -7.69
CA ILE A 250 4.61 -9.45 -8.96
C ILE A 250 5.65 -10.24 -9.75
N ARG A 251 6.76 -10.61 -9.10
CA ARG A 251 7.84 -11.36 -9.74
C ARG A 251 7.41 -12.75 -10.23
N ALA A 252 6.48 -13.39 -9.53
CA ALA A 252 5.91 -14.67 -9.93
C ALA A 252 4.86 -14.53 -11.05
N GLY A 253 4.43 -13.30 -11.37
CA GLY A 253 3.50 -13.01 -12.45
C GLY A 253 2.06 -12.80 -12.01
N ALA A 254 1.79 -12.28 -10.81
CA ALA A 254 0.48 -11.73 -10.45
C ALA A 254 0.19 -10.47 -11.28
N ASP A 255 -1.02 -10.33 -11.80
CA ASP A 255 -1.44 -9.20 -12.65
C ASP A 255 -1.92 -8.00 -11.85
N ARG A 256 -2.40 -8.23 -10.62
CA ARG A 256 -2.96 -7.20 -9.76
C ARG A 256 -2.55 -7.46 -8.31
N ILE A 257 -2.12 -6.39 -7.66
CA ILE A 257 -1.68 -6.44 -6.26
C ILE A 257 -2.65 -5.64 -5.43
N HIS A 258 -3.18 -6.28 -4.40
CA HIS A 258 -4.05 -5.67 -3.42
C HIS A 258 -3.24 -5.14 -2.24
N GLY A 259 -3.82 -4.16 -1.55
CA GLY A 259 -3.31 -3.66 -0.29
C GLY A 259 -4.11 -2.46 0.18
N THR A 260 -3.67 -1.86 1.27
CA THR A 260 -4.32 -0.67 1.83
C THR A 260 -3.28 0.40 2.16
N ALA A 261 -3.72 1.65 2.24
CA ALA A 261 -2.89 2.72 2.78
C ALA A 261 -2.49 2.39 4.21
N LEU A 262 -1.22 2.61 4.57
CA LEU A 262 -0.66 2.30 5.88
C LEU A 262 -0.73 0.82 6.29
N GLY A 263 -1.22 -0.06 5.41
CA GLY A 263 -1.50 -1.45 5.72
C GLY A 263 -2.67 -1.64 6.69
N VAL A 264 -3.60 -0.68 6.84
CA VAL A 264 -4.77 -0.86 7.72
C VAL A 264 -5.62 -2.08 7.34
N GLY A 265 -6.31 -2.67 8.31
CA GLY A 265 -7.28 -3.74 8.10
C GLY A 265 -7.31 -4.74 9.25
N GLU A 266 -7.92 -5.90 9.02
CA GLU A 266 -8.11 -6.96 10.02
C GLU A 266 -6.82 -7.32 10.78
N ARG A 267 -6.93 -7.49 12.11
CA ARG A 267 -5.83 -7.86 13.04
C ARG A 267 -4.65 -6.90 12.99
N VAL A 268 -3.58 -7.27 12.29
CA VAL A 268 -2.36 -6.47 12.07
C VAL A 268 -2.29 -5.90 10.65
N GLY A 269 -3.39 -6.02 9.90
CA GLY A 269 -3.61 -5.33 8.66
C GLY A 269 -3.25 -6.09 7.40
N ASN A 270 -3.40 -5.38 6.29
CA ASN A 270 -3.10 -5.81 4.94
C ASN A 270 -1.64 -5.50 4.60
N ALA A 271 -1.16 -5.98 3.45
CA ALA A 271 0.08 -5.50 2.88
C ALA A 271 -0.06 -3.99 2.57
N ALA A 272 0.90 -3.20 3.03
CA ALA A 272 0.92 -1.75 2.82
C ALA A 272 1.10 -1.42 1.34
N LEU A 273 0.07 -0.86 0.73
CA LEU A 273 0.07 -0.52 -0.70
C LEU A 273 0.95 0.71 -0.95
N ASP A 274 0.99 1.66 -0.02
CA ASP A 274 1.86 2.83 -0.10
C ASP A 274 3.35 2.45 -0.18
N GLN A 275 3.80 1.53 0.70
CA GLN A 275 5.16 1.00 0.64
C GLN A 275 5.39 0.15 -0.60
N THR A 276 4.38 -0.59 -1.07
CA THR A 276 4.49 -1.38 -2.30
C THR A 276 4.74 -0.46 -3.51
N LEU A 277 3.93 0.59 -3.69
CA LEU A 277 4.07 1.58 -4.76
C LEU A 277 5.42 2.31 -4.67
N MET A 278 5.82 2.75 -3.47
CA MET A 278 7.12 3.37 -3.22
C MET A 278 8.27 2.46 -3.67
N ASN A 279 8.28 1.20 -3.25
CA ASN A 279 9.34 0.25 -3.62
C ASN A 279 9.38 0.01 -5.13
N LEU A 280 8.23 -0.12 -5.78
CA LEU A 280 8.15 -0.32 -7.24
C LEU A 280 8.65 0.91 -8.01
N LYS A 281 8.34 2.12 -7.54
CA LYS A 281 8.87 3.37 -8.11
C LYS A 281 10.39 3.45 -7.98
N LEU A 282 10.91 3.14 -6.79
CA LEU A 282 12.36 3.20 -6.51
C LEU A 282 13.18 2.21 -7.34
N ILE A 283 12.65 1.01 -7.60
CA ILE A 283 13.31 0.02 -8.48
C ILE A 283 13.02 0.27 -9.98
N GLY A 284 12.30 1.34 -10.32
CA GLY A 284 11.96 1.69 -11.71
C GLY A 284 11.02 0.68 -12.39
N GLU A 285 10.18 0.00 -11.61
CA GLU A 285 9.16 -0.91 -12.16
C GLU A 285 7.91 -0.17 -12.61
N ILE A 286 7.57 0.92 -11.92
CA ILE A 286 6.46 1.80 -12.26
C ILE A 286 6.94 3.24 -12.39
N ASP A 287 6.21 4.04 -13.15
CA ASP A 287 6.45 5.46 -13.34
C ASP A 287 5.33 6.35 -12.79
N ASN A 288 4.33 5.76 -12.10
CA ASN A 288 3.23 6.47 -11.42
C ASN A 288 3.70 7.74 -10.69
N ASP A 289 2.89 8.78 -10.74
CA ASP A 289 3.09 9.98 -9.93
C ASP A 289 2.67 9.68 -8.48
N LEU A 290 3.63 9.75 -7.56
CA LEU A 290 3.43 9.42 -6.15
C LEU A 290 3.51 10.67 -5.24
N HIS A 291 3.34 11.88 -5.78
CA HIS A 291 3.39 13.10 -4.97
C HIS A 291 2.32 13.11 -3.86
N ASN A 292 1.16 12.52 -4.11
CA ASN A 292 0.05 12.44 -3.16
C ASN A 292 0.14 11.22 -2.21
N LEU A 293 1.24 10.45 -2.24
CA LEU A 293 1.33 9.21 -1.46
C LEU A 293 1.28 9.49 0.05
N VAL A 294 1.98 10.54 0.49
CA VAL A 294 1.95 11.01 1.88
C VAL A 294 0.57 11.60 2.21
N PRO A 295 0.01 12.58 1.46
CA PRO A 295 -1.35 13.06 1.69
C PRO A 295 -2.42 11.97 1.78
N TRP A 296 -2.32 10.93 0.93
CA TRP A 296 -3.21 9.77 0.96
C TRP A 296 -3.14 9.01 2.29
N CYS A 297 -1.93 8.66 2.73
CA CYS A 297 -1.71 8.02 4.02
C CYS A 297 -2.19 8.88 5.20
N GLU A 298 -1.93 10.20 5.17
CA GLU A 298 -2.39 11.12 6.20
C GLU A 298 -3.92 11.25 6.22
N ALA A 299 -4.58 11.27 5.06
CA ALA A 299 -6.04 11.28 4.95
C ALA A 299 -6.66 10.02 5.56
N VAL A 300 -6.10 8.85 5.24
CA VAL A 300 -6.55 7.58 5.82
C VAL A 300 -6.30 7.53 7.32
N SER A 301 -5.13 7.96 7.80
CA SER A 301 -4.82 8.05 9.24
C SER A 301 -5.84 8.91 9.99
N ARG A 302 -6.14 10.11 9.48
CA ARG A 302 -7.14 11.01 10.07
C ARG A 302 -8.54 10.40 10.07
N ALA A 303 -8.97 9.87 8.92
CA ALA A 303 -10.32 9.36 8.72
C ALA A 303 -10.61 8.10 9.54
N CYS A 304 -9.62 7.21 9.63
CA CYS A 304 -9.72 5.93 10.34
C CYS A 304 -9.34 6.03 11.82
N GLU A 305 -8.84 7.19 12.27
CA GLU A 305 -8.29 7.40 13.62
C GLU A 305 -7.14 6.42 13.98
N VAL A 306 -6.37 5.99 12.97
CA VAL A 306 -5.20 5.13 13.15
C VAL A 306 -3.94 5.99 13.08
N PRO A 307 -3.16 6.12 14.17
CA PRO A 307 -1.97 6.97 14.17
C PRO A 307 -0.86 6.37 13.30
N ILE A 308 -0.15 7.24 12.59
CA ILE A 308 1.07 6.87 11.86
C ILE A 308 2.23 6.79 12.87
N PRO A 309 2.91 5.64 13.00
CA PRO A 309 4.12 5.55 13.83
C PRO A 309 5.20 6.53 13.36
N HIS A 310 5.95 7.13 14.29
CA HIS A 310 7.02 8.08 13.95
C HIS A 310 8.04 7.50 12.96
N GLN A 311 8.37 6.22 13.09
CA GLN A 311 9.33 5.49 12.26
C GLN A 311 8.69 4.80 11.03
N TYR A 312 7.43 5.06 10.72
CA TYR A 312 6.78 4.45 9.56
C TYR A 312 7.50 4.83 8.26
N PRO A 313 7.82 3.89 7.36
CA PRO A 313 8.54 4.21 6.12
C PRO A 313 7.88 5.33 5.33
N LEU A 314 8.68 6.30 4.87
CA LEU A 314 8.29 7.49 4.11
C LEU A 314 7.37 8.50 4.86
N VAL A 315 6.27 8.04 5.45
CA VAL A 315 5.23 8.90 6.00
C VAL A 315 5.52 9.33 7.43
N GLY A 316 6.20 8.47 8.20
CA GLY A 316 6.54 8.71 9.59
C GLY A 316 7.40 9.96 9.77
N GLU A 317 7.14 10.67 10.88
CA GLU A 317 7.82 11.93 11.20
C GLU A 317 9.35 11.81 11.26
N ASP A 318 9.87 10.64 11.68
CA ASP A 318 11.30 10.38 11.84
C ASP A 318 11.96 9.87 10.55
N ALA A 319 11.20 9.58 9.48
CA ALA A 319 11.71 8.91 8.28
C ALA A 319 12.87 9.66 7.60
N PHE A 320 12.92 10.99 7.76
CA PHE A 320 13.94 11.85 7.16
C PHE A 320 14.62 12.80 8.16
N LYS A 321 14.48 12.53 9.48
CA LYS A 321 15.11 13.33 10.53
C LYS A 321 16.45 12.72 10.95
N THR A 322 17.45 13.57 11.21
CA THR A 322 18.70 13.12 11.82
C THR A 322 19.26 14.12 12.83
N ALA A 323 19.48 13.65 14.05
CA ALA A 323 20.19 14.39 15.10
C ALA A 323 21.64 13.94 15.28
N THR A 324 22.03 12.83 14.66
CA THR A 324 23.36 12.22 14.84
C THR A 324 24.43 13.01 14.10
N GLY A 325 25.42 13.53 14.82
CA GLY A 325 26.42 14.46 14.25
C GLY A 325 27.17 13.94 13.03
N VAL A 326 27.52 12.66 13.00
CA VAL A 326 28.22 12.05 11.85
C VAL A 326 27.34 11.95 10.61
N HIS A 327 26.04 11.70 10.76
CA HIS A 327 25.09 11.64 9.65
C HIS A 327 24.79 13.04 9.13
N ALA A 328 24.42 13.96 10.03
CA ALA A 328 24.15 15.35 9.71
C ALA A 328 25.33 16.00 8.97
N ALA A 329 26.57 15.79 9.44
CA ALA A 329 27.75 16.36 8.78
C ALA A 329 27.93 15.89 7.34
N ALA A 330 27.54 14.66 7.00
CA ALA A 330 27.61 14.16 5.63
C ALA A 330 26.52 14.78 4.74
N VAL A 331 25.28 14.84 5.25
CA VAL A 331 24.14 15.49 4.58
C VAL A 331 24.44 16.97 4.32
N ILE A 332 24.92 17.71 5.32
CA ILE A 332 25.30 19.13 5.17
C ILE A 332 26.37 19.33 4.10
N LYS A 333 27.37 18.44 4.02
CA LYS A 333 28.41 18.52 2.98
C LYS A 333 27.85 18.26 1.58
N ALA A 334 26.84 17.40 1.45
CA ALA A 334 26.13 17.19 0.21
C ALA A 334 25.32 18.44 -0.18
N ILE A 335 24.53 19.00 0.75
CA ILE A 335 23.77 20.25 0.54
C ILE A 335 24.69 21.39 0.11
N ARG A 336 25.84 21.56 0.77
CA ARG A 336 26.82 22.61 0.45
C ARG A 336 27.50 22.45 -0.92
N LYS A 337 27.40 21.28 -1.55
CA LYS A 337 27.81 21.08 -2.95
C LYS A 337 26.78 21.62 -3.95
N GLY A 338 25.60 22.02 -3.50
CA GLY A 338 24.49 22.48 -4.35
C GLY A 338 23.80 21.33 -5.10
N ASP A 339 23.88 20.11 -4.58
CA ASP A 339 23.31 18.90 -5.17
C ASP A 339 22.27 18.32 -4.21
N ASP A 340 21.02 18.76 -4.39
CA ASP A 340 19.89 18.34 -3.54
C ASP A 340 19.57 16.85 -3.72
N GLU A 341 19.81 16.29 -4.92
CA GLU A 341 19.62 14.86 -5.16
C GLU A 341 20.65 14.03 -4.40
N LEU A 342 21.91 14.47 -4.38
CA LEU A 342 22.94 13.84 -3.55
C LEU A 342 22.58 13.94 -2.07
N ALA A 343 22.15 15.12 -1.60
CA ALA A 343 21.75 15.31 -0.21
C ALA A 343 20.65 14.34 0.20
N ASP A 344 19.62 14.19 -0.64
CA ASP A 344 18.48 13.30 -0.40
C ASP A 344 18.83 11.81 -0.39
N ARG A 345 19.98 11.41 -0.96
CA ARG A 345 20.44 10.01 -1.01
C ARG A 345 21.49 9.68 0.06
N VAL A 346 22.17 10.68 0.62
CA VAL A 346 23.13 10.46 1.70
C VAL A 346 22.37 10.03 2.95
N TYR A 347 22.73 8.85 3.49
CA TYR A 347 22.06 8.21 4.63
C TYR A 347 20.54 7.94 4.45
N SER A 348 20.04 7.93 3.21
CA SER A 348 18.64 7.60 2.92
C SER A 348 18.51 6.64 1.73
N GLY A 349 17.68 5.60 1.88
CA GLY A 349 17.28 4.71 0.79
C GLY A 349 16.09 5.22 -0.02
N VAL A 350 15.41 6.26 0.46
CA VAL A 350 14.24 6.88 -0.17
C VAL A 350 14.55 8.38 -0.35
N PRO A 351 14.69 8.89 -1.58
CA PRO A 351 14.88 10.32 -1.79
C PRO A 351 13.64 11.09 -1.35
N ALA A 352 13.75 11.92 -0.32
CA ALA A 352 12.61 12.57 0.32
C ALA A 352 11.82 13.48 -0.66
N GLY A 353 12.56 14.23 -1.50
CA GLY A 353 11.99 15.16 -2.47
C GLY A 353 11.10 14.49 -3.52
N TRP A 354 11.31 13.20 -3.82
CA TRP A 354 10.45 12.44 -4.74
C TRP A 354 9.01 12.31 -4.25
N PHE A 355 8.79 12.51 -2.95
CA PHE A 355 7.51 12.33 -2.28
C PHE A 355 7.07 13.60 -1.53
N GLY A 356 7.60 14.77 -1.93
CA GLY A 356 7.24 16.06 -1.31
C GLY A 356 7.75 16.25 0.13
N LYS A 357 8.72 15.44 0.56
CA LYS A 357 9.38 15.56 1.88
C LYS A 357 10.78 16.16 1.70
N LYS A 358 11.45 16.46 2.81
CA LYS A 358 12.83 16.94 2.84
C LYS A 358 13.58 16.29 4.00
N GLN A 359 14.90 16.13 3.87
CA GLN A 359 15.72 15.79 5.03
C GLN A 359 15.72 16.94 6.06
N SER A 360 15.64 16.57 7.33
CA SER A 360 15.71 17.51 8.46
C SER A 360 16.88 17.18 9.37
N ILE A 361 17.64 18.21 9.75
CA ILE A 361 18.78 18.08 10.66
C ILE A 361 18.38 18.72 11.98
N GLU A 362 18.36 17.89 13.01
CA GLU A 362 17.88 18.26 14.34
C GLU A 362 19.04 18.48 15.32
N ILE A 363 18.74 19.18 16.42
CA ILE A 363 19.67 19.39 17.54
C ILE A 363 19.24 18.47 18.71
N GLY A 364 20.16 17.64 19.20
CA GLY A 364 19.94 16.80 20.38
C GLY A 364 21.24 16.25 20.95
N PHE A 365 21.13 15.36 21.93
CA PHE A 365 22.29 14.83 22.67
C PHE A 365 23.35 14.13 21.81
N MET A 366 22.97 13.60 20.63
CA MET A 366 23.89 12.98 19.66
C MET A 366 24.46 13.95 18.62
N SER A 367 24.09 15.23 18.66
CA SER A 367 24.52 16.21 17.65
C SER A 367 25.99 16.56 17.74
N GLY A 368 26.54 17.04 16.62
CA GLY A 368 27.79 17.80 16.58
C GLY A 368 27.49 19.30 16.46
N GLU A 369 28.52 20.15 16.60
CA GLU A 369 28.38 21.60 16.37
C GLU A 369 27.82 21.92 14.97
N SER A 370 28.14 21.09 13.96
CA SER A 370 27.63 21.25 12.61
C SER A 370 26.10 21.19 12.51
N ASN A 371 25.43 20.41 13.37
CA ASN A 371 23.97 20.40 13.44
C ASN A 371 23.44 21.75 13.88
N VAL A 372 24.01 22.30 14.96
CA VAL A 372 23.60 23.58 15.54
C VAL A 372 23.81 24.71 14.53
N VAL A 373 24.98 24.76 13.89
CA VAL A 373 25.28 25.74 12.85
C VAL A 373 24.26 25.65 11.72
N TYR A 374 24.03 24.45 11.19
CA TYR A 374 23.10 24.26 10.07
C TYR A 374 21.67 24.63 10.45
N TRP A 375 21.19 24.20 11.61
CA TRP A 375 19.84 24.50 12.09
C TRP A 375 19.66 26.01 12.27
N LEU A 376 20.62 26.72 12.88
CA LEU A 376 20.55 28.18 13.01
C LEU A 376 20.46 28.86 11.64
N GLU A 377 21.35 28.50 10.71
CA GLU A 377 21.37 29.06 9.36
C GLU A 377 20.05 28.78 8.61
N SER A 378 19.50 27.57 8.70
CA SER A 378 18.25 27.19 8.03
C SER A 378 17.01 27.87 8.60
N HIS A 379 17.05 28.31 9.86
CA HIS A 379 15.98 29.04 10.53
C HIS A 379 16.20 30.56 10.56
N GLY A 380 17.18 31.08 9.80
CA GLY A 380 17.41 32.52 9.64
C GLY A 380 18.18 33.17 10.80
N HIS A 381 18.82 32.40 11.66
CA HIS A 381 19.69 32.88 12.72
C HIS A 381 21.17 32.91 12.27
N GLN A 382 21.94 33.87 12.78
CA GLN A 382 23.39 33.86 12.60
C GLN A 382 24.05 32.84 13.53
N ALA A 383 24.89 31.97 12.97
CA ALA A 383 25.64 30.96 13.71
C ALA A 383 26.87 31.54 14.42
N GLU A 384 26.65 32.46 15.36
CA GLU A 384 27.70 33.05 16.20
C GLU A 384 28.33 31.99 17.10
N ARG A 385 29.67 31.99 17.25
CA ARG A 385 30.40 30.95 17.99
C ARG A 385 29.86 30.73 19.41
N GLY A 386 29.55 31.80 20.14
CA GLY A 386 29.03 31.70 21.49
C GLY A 386 27.62 31.12 21.57
N LEU A 387 26.74 31.46 20.60
CA LEU A 387 25.40 30.88 20.51
C LEU A 387 25.48 29.39 20.14
N VAL A 388 26.37 29.03 19.21
CA VAL A 388 26.61 27.63 18.83
C VAL A 388 27.10 26.82 20.04
N GLU A 389 28.11 27.31 20.77
CA GLU A 389 28.61 26.67 21.99
C GLU A 389 27.51 26.53 23.06
N HIS A 390 26.65 27.55 23.21
CA HIS A 390 25.54 27.54 24.16
C HIS A 390 24.50 26.45 23.84
N LEU A 391 23.96 26.45 22.61
CA LEU A 391 22.97 25.45 22.18
C LEU A 391 23.56 24.04 22.14
N PHE A 392 24.81 23.89 21.72
CA PHE A 392 25.52 22.62 21.76
C PHE A 392 25.67 22.10 23.20
N GLY A 393 26.01 22.98 24.15
CA GLY A 393 26.08 22.64 25.57
C GLY A 393 24.73 22.15 26.12
N ILE A 394 23.64 22.84 25.78
CA ILE A 394 22.28 22.42 26.15
C ILE A 394 21.97 21.05 25.56
N ALA A 395 22.18 20.86 24.25
CA ALA A 395 21.93 19.60 23.58
C ALA A 395 22.69 18.44 24.25
N LYS A 396 23.95 18.64 24.65
CA LYS A 396 24.75 17.63 25.36
C LYS A 396 24.31 17.34 26.80
N SER A 397 23.48 18.21 27.37
CA SER A 397 22.95 18.06 28.73
C SER A 397 21.54 17.46 28.78
N THR A 398 20.86 17.33 27.64
CA THR A 398 19.52 16.70 27.53
C THR A 398 19.61 15.25 27.09
N ASP A 399 18.46 14.56 27.11
CA ASP A 399 18.28 13.15 26.72
C ASP A 399 17.36 12.96 25.51
N HIS A 400 16.96 14.06 24.85
CA HIS A 400 16.03 14.08 23.72
C HIS A 400 16.52 15.03 22.61
N ILE A 401 15.81 15.01 21.48
CA ILE A 401 15.94 16.01 20.43
C ILE A 401 15.22 17.27 20.91
N LEU A 402 15.92 18.40 20.93
CA LEU A 402 15.34 19.68 21.34
C LEU A 402 14.23 20.07 20.36
N THR A 403 13.09 20.48 20.90
CA THR A 403 12.01 21.07 20.12
C THR A 403 12.37 22.48 19.66
N ASP A 404 11.75 22.96 18.58
CA ASP A 404 11.93 24.34 18.11
C ASP A 404 11.67 25.36 19.23
N ALA A 405 10.66 25.10 20.07
CA ALA A 405 10.33 25.96 21.22
C ALA A 405 11.45 26.00 22.28
N GLU A 406 12.13 24.88 22.55
CA GLU A 406 13.27 24.84 23.46
C GLU A 406 14.48 25.56 22.88
N ILE A 407 14.73 25.39 21.59
CA ILE A 407 15.83 26.08 20.89
C ILE A 407 15.58 27.60 20.88
N ASP A 408 14.36 28.03 20.57
CA ASP A 408 13.97 29.45 20.59
C ASP A 408 14.09 30.05 21.99
N ALA A 409 13.65 29.33 23.03
CA ALA A 409 13.79 29.77 24.41
C ALA A 409 15.27 29.91 24.81
N ALA A 410 16.12 28.97 24.41
CA ALA A 410 17.57 29.03 24.65
C ALA A 410 18.24 30.20 23.90
N ILE A 411 17.83 30.48 22.66
CA ILE A 411 18.30 31.64 21.90
C ILE A 411 17.91 32.95 22.59
N GLN A 412 16.68 33.06 23.08
CA GLN A 412 16.23 34.23 23.84
C GLN A 412 17.02 34.40 25.13
N GLN A 413 17.25 33.32 25.87
CA GLN A 413 18.04 33.33 27.09
C GLN A 413 19.49 33.76 26.85
N TYR A 414 20.11 33.34 25.74
CA TYR A 414 21.46 33.74 25.38
C TYR A 414 21.59 35.22 25.01
N ARG A 415 20.54 35.80 24.40
CA ARG A 415 20.52 37.17 23.91
C ARG A 415 20.10 38.21 24.96
N ALA A 416 19.46 37.77 26.04
CA ALA A 416 19.11 38.58 27.20
C ALA A 416 20.33 38.84 28.07
#